data_AF-A0A7C6ICD4-F1
#
_entry.id   AF-A0A7C6ICD4-F1
#
_cell.length_a   1.000
_cell.length_b   1.000
_cell.length_c   1.000
_cell.angle_alpha   90.00
_cell.angle_beta   90.00
_cell.angle_gamma   90.00
#
_symmetry.space_group_name_H-M   'P 1'
#
loop_
_entity.id
_entity.type
_entity.pdbx_description
1 polymer ?
#
loop_
_entity_poly.entity_id
_entity_poly.type
_entity_poly.pdbx_seq_one_letter_code
_entity_poly.pdbx_strand_id
1 'polypeptide(L)'
;MTSRKIVDVVLALLAHFAVGVSWVAVAASVMGSLDVARRMAMNSEFAWDTGRLPQPWVIPIALVAAWISHRFFLWAMRRAGNGELLWGARVIAWSGALLGVLLGAYLWTPALLVGAKVGPAAGESQPWGLLAWGAHHARLALPAVIGLVTAGMLVLSKHSPLVVIVKSLYRRVRSFRGRRRVSVAR
;
A
#
# COMPACT_ATOMS: atom_id res chain seq x y z
N MET A 1 -6.04 -22.00 25.96
CA MET A 1 -5.76 -20.57 25.66
C MET A 1 -6.80 -19.75 26.42
N THR A 2 -6.41 -18.79 27.27
CA THR A 2 -7.37 -18.05 28.12
C THR A 2 -8.20 -17.06 27.29
N SER A 3 -9.46 -16.78 27.67
CA SER A 3 -10.35 -15.84 26.96
C SER A 3 -9.68 -14.49 26.65
N ARG A 4 -8.91 -13.96 27.61
CA ARG A 4 -8.13 -12.72 27.46
C ARG A 4 -7.11 -12.77 26.30
N LYS A 5 -6.40 -13.90 26.13
CA LYS A 5 -5.44 -14.07 25.02
C LYS A 5 -6.13 -14.11 23.66
N ILE A 6 -7.35 -14.65 23.58
CA ILE A 6 -8.12 -14.67 22.33
C ILE A 6 -8.51 -13.24 21.94
N VAL A 7 -9.03 -12.46 22.90
CA VAL A 7 -9.40 -11.06 22.69
C VAL A 7 -8.21 -10.23 22.23
N ASP A 8 -7.04 -10.37 22.86
CA ASP A 8 -5.85 -9.61 22.50
C ASP A 8 -5.33 -9.96 21.09
N VAL A 9 -5.44 -11.23 20.67
CA VAL A 9 -5.11 -11.67 19.30
C VAL A 9 -6.09 -11.09 18.29
N VAL A 10 -7.39 -11.11 18.58
CA VAL A 10 -8.42 -10.54 17.69
C VAL A 10 -8.22 -9.03 17.54
N LEU A 11 -7.99 -8.31 18.64
CA LEU A 11 -7.66 -6.87 18.61
C LEU A 11 -6.42 -6.59 17.79
N ALA A 12 -5.38 -7.42 17.93
CA ALA A 12 -4.17 -7.29 17.13
C ALA A 12 -4.46 -7.45 15.63
N LEU A 13 -5.23 -8.47 15.24
CA LEU A 13 -5.61 -8.70 13.84
C LEU A 13 -6.45 -7.54 13.28
N LEU A 14 -7.43 -7.05 14.05
CA LEU A 14 -8.25 -5.89 13.68
C LEU A 14 -7.39 -4.64 13.50
N ALA A 15 -6.40 -4.42 14.37
CA ALA A 15 -5.47 -3.31 14.24
C ALA A 15 -4.61 -3.41 12.97
N HIS A 16 -4.15 -4.62 12.62
CA HIS A 16 -3.40 -4.86 11.38
C HIS A 16 -4.30 -4.55 10.17
N PHE A 17 -5.53 -5.04 10.17
CA PHE A 17 -6.50 -4.80 9.12
C PHE A 17 -6.84 -3.31 8.97
N ALA A 18 -7.09 -2.61 10.08
CA ALA A 18 -7.40 -1.18 10.10
C ALA A 18 -6.26 -0.33 9.49
N VAL A 19 -5.00 -0.65 9.82
CA VAL A 19 -3.83 -0.01 9.20
C VAL A 19 -3.79 -0.29 7.70
N GLY A 20 -3.94 -1.57 7.29
CA GLY A 20 -3.91 -1.96 5.88
C GLY A 20 -4.97 -1.23 5.06
N VAL A 21 -6.24 -1.30 5.48
CA VAL A 21 -7.37 -0.65 4.81
C VAL A 21 -7.22 0.86 4.76
N SER A 22 -6.74 1.50 5.84
CA SER A 22 -6.51 2.94 5.82
C SER A 22 -5.48 3.36 4.77
N TRP A 23 -4.41 2.58 4.60
CA TRP A 23 -3.41 2.85 3.57
C TRP A 23 -3.90 2.52 2.15
N VAL A 24 -4.79 1.53 1.99
CA VAL A 24 -5.52 1.32 0.72
C VAL A 24 -6.31 2.58 0.37
N ALA A 25 -7.07 3.14 1.31
CA ALA A 25 -7.87 4.34 1.08
C ALA A 25 -7.01 5.56 0.75
N VAL A 26 -5.90 5.78 1.49
CA VAL A 26 -4.95 6.86 1.21
C VAL A 26 -4.39 6.74 -0.20
N ALA A 27 -3.84 5.57 -0.54
CA ALA A 27 -3.22 5.36 -1.85
C ALA A 27 -4.24 5.46 -3.00
N ALA A 28 -5.43 4.87 -2.85
CA ALA A 28 -6.48 4.98 -3.86
C ALA A 28 -6.94 6.43 -4.07
N SER A 29 -7.02 7.24 -3.00
CA SER A 29 -7.38 8.66 -3.09
C SER A 29 -6.31 9.50 -3.78
N VAL A 30 -5.03 9.20 -3.52
CA VAL A 30 -3.92 9.82 -4.24
C VAL A 30 -3.97 9.45 -5.72
N MET A 31 -4.19 8.19 -6.05
CA MET A 31 -4.31 7.73 -7.44
C MET A 31 -5.49 8.38 -8.17
N GLY A 32 -6.64 8.51 -7.51
CA GLY A 32 -7.79 9.25 -8.04
C GLY A 32 -7.45 10.70 -8.34
N SER A 33 -6.73 11.36 -7.42
CA SER A 33 -6.29 12.76 -7.61
C SER A 33 -5.30 12.92 -8.76
N LEU A 34 -4.38 11.97 -8.90
CA LEU A 34 -3.43 11.94 -10.02
C LEU A 34 -4.15 11.73 -11.35
N ASP A 35 -5.22 10.91 -11.39
CA ASP A 35 -6.01 10.75 -12.60
C ASP A 35 -6.78 12.03 -12.97
N VAL A 36 -7.32 12.75 -11.99
CA VAL A 36 -7.96 14.07 -12.22
C VAL A 36 -6.93 15.05 -12.81
N ALA A 37 -5.76 15.19 -12.18
CA ALA A 37 -4.70 16.07 -12.66
C ALA A 37 -4.20 15.67 -14.07
N ARG A 38 -4.08 14.37 -14.34
CA ARG A 38 -3.75 13.83 -15.66
C ARG A 38 -4.78 14.23 -16.71
N ARG A 39 -6.08 14.06 -16.42
CA ARG A 39 -7.16 14.43 -17.35
C ARG A 39 -7.16 15.93 -17.64
N MET A 40 -6.91 16.76 -16.63
CA MET A 40 -6.72 18.21 -16.84
C MET A 40 -5.54 18.48 -17.78
N ALA A 41 -4.41 17.80 -17.58
CA ALA A 41 -3.22 17.99 -18.44
C ALA A 41 -3.42 17.49 -19.88
N MET A 42 -4.23 16.45 -20.07
CA MET A 42 -4.42 15.79 -21.37
C MET A 42 -5.54 16.40 -22.20
N ASN A 43 -6.64 16.80 -21.56
CA ASN A 43 -7.83 17.28 -22.25
C ASN A 43 -8.11 18.77 -21.97
N SER A 44 -7.35 19.44 -21.10
CA SER A 44 -7.68 20.82 -20.68
C SER A 44 -9.12 20.97 -20.15
N GLU A 45 -9.78 19.87 -19.79
CA GLU A 45 -11.11 19.85 -19.22
C GLU A 45 -10.99 19.72 -17.70
N PHE A 46 -11.59 20.66 -16.99
CA PHE A 46 -11.83 20.51 -15.56
C PHE A 46 -13.14 19.74 -15.35
N ALA A 47 -13.13 18.46 -15.69
CA ALA A 47 -14.26 17.58 -15.41
C ALA A 47 -14.09 16.97 -14.01
N TRP A 48 -14.78 17.56 -13.01
CA TRP A 48 -15.04 16.87 -11.74
C TRP A 48 -15.99 15.70 -12.01
N ASP A 49 -15.43 14.61 -12.50
CA ASP A 49 -16.14 13.37 -12.72
C ASP A 49 -16.24 12.65 -11.37
N THR A 50 -17.29 12.99 -10.61
CA THR A 50 -17.52 12.46 -9.25
C THR A 50 -17.88 10.96 -9.24
N GLY A 51 -18.05 10.34 -10.42
CA GLY A 51 -18.41 8.94 -10.57
C GLY A 51 -17.25 7.94 -10.51
N ARG A 52 -16.00 8.40 -10.37
CA ARG A 52 -14.79 7.55 -10.48
C ARG A 52 -13.76 7.87 -9.41
N LEU A 53 -13.08 6.84 -8.89
CA LEU A 53 -12.03 6.84 -7.85
C LEU A 53 -12.32 7.72 -6.60
N PRO A 54 -11.66 7.52 -5.47
CA PRO A 54 -11.81 8.45 -4.36
C PRO A 54 -11.24 9.81 -4.77
N GLN A 55 -12.07 10.83 -4.57
CA GLN A 55 -11.81 12.19 -5.03
C GLN A 55 -10.71 12.87 -4.18
N PRO A 56 -10.09 13.97 -4.65
CA PRO A 56 -8.99 14.60 -3.92
C PRO A 56 -9.29 14.99 -2.48
N TRP A 57 -10.53 15.40 -2.18
CA TRP A 57 -10.97 15.73 -0.82
C TRP A 57 -11.07 14.52 0.11
N VAL A 58 -10.98 13.29 -0.40
CA VAL A 58 -10.92 12.07 0.41
C VAL A 58 -9.53 11.87 1.02
N ILE A 59 -8.48 12.48 0.46
CA ILE A 59 -7.11 12.41 1.00
C ILE A 59 -7.06 12.80 2.49
N PRO A 60 -7.53 13.98 2.93
CA PRO A 60 -7.49 14.34 4.35
C PRO A 60 -8.27 13.36 5.23
N ILE A 61 -9.42 12.86 4.76
CA ILE A 61 -10.22 11.87 5.50
C ILE A 61 -9.45 10.55 5.66
N ALA A 62 -8.83 10.08 4.58
CA ALA A 62 -8.04 8.86 4.58
C ALA A 62 -6.78 8.99 5.46
N LEU A 63 -6.15 10.17 5.49
CA LEU A 63 -5.02 10.46 6.39
C LEU A 63 -5.44 10.46 7.86
N VAL A 64 -6.60 11.05 8.19
CA VAL A 64 -7.17 10.99 9.55
C VAL A 64 -7.48 9.54 9.93
N ALA A 65 -8.09 8.76 9.02
CA ALA A 65 -8.34 7.34 9.24
C ALA A 65 -7.03 6.56 9.48
N ALA A 66 -5.99 6.84 8.70
CA ALA A 66 -4.68 6.22 8.88
C ALA A 66 -4.07 6.59 10.25
N TRP A 67 -4.17 7.85 10.66
CA TRP A 67 -3.72 8.30 11.97
C TRP A 67 -4.44 7.55 13.10
N ILE A 68 -5.78 7.49 13.06
CA ILE A 68 -6.59 6.75 14.04
C ILE A 68 -6.21 5.27 14.06
N SER A 69 -6.10 4.63 12.89
CA SER A 69 -5.68 3.23 12.77
C SER A 69 -4.31 2.95 13.38
N HIS A 70 -3.34 3.86 13.23
CA HIS A 70 -2.02 3.69 13.86
C HIS A 70 -2.08 3.88 15.37
N ARG A 71 -2.88 4.81 15.87
CA ARG A 71 -3.08 4.98 17.33
C ARG A 71 -3.74 3.74 17.93
N PHE A 72 -4.77 3.22 17.27
CA PHE A 72 -5.41 1.96 17.64
C PHE A 72 -4.44 0.79 17.60
N PHE A 73 -3.59 0.71 16.56
CA PHE A 73 -2.56 -0.31 16.44
C PHE A 73 -1.55 -0.26 17.60
N LEU A 74 -0.99 0.91 17.89
CA LEU A 74 -0.04 1.07 19.00
C LEU A 74 -0.66 0.66 20.33
N TRP A 75 -1.92 1.02 20.57
CA TRP A 75 -2.66 0.63 21.76
C TRP A 75 -2.86 -0.89 21.83
N ALA A 76 -3.36 -1.52 20.75
CA ALA A 76 -3.63 -2.95 20.71
C ALA A 76 -2.33 -3.78 20.87
N MET A 77 -1.23 -3.36 20.23
CA MET A 77 0.06 -4.03 20.34
C MET A 77 0.65 -3.93 21.74
N ARG A 78 0.64 -2.74 22.35
CA ARG A 78 1.14 -2.54 23.73
C ARG A 78 0.33 -3.34 24.74
N ARG A 79 -1.00 -3.43 24.54
CA ARG A 79 -1.86 -4.25 25.38
C ARG A 79 -1.50 -5.73 25.28
N ALA A 80 -1.29 -6.25 24.07
CA ALA A 80 -0.93 -7.65 23.85
C ALA A 80 0.51 -7.99 24.27
N GLY A 81 1.42 -7.01 24.21
CA GLY A 81 2.85 -7.14 24.51
C GLY A 81 3.29 -6.66 25.89
N ASN A 82 2.38 -6.56 26.87
CA ASN A 82 2.69 -6.10 28.23
C ASN A 82 3.44 -4.75 28.30
N GLY A 83 3.07 -3.79 27.44
CA GLY A 83 3.67 -2.47 27.35
C GLY A 83 4.67 -2.29 26.21
N GLU A 84 5.15 -3.38 25.61
CA GLU A 84 6.05 -3.34 24.44
C GLU A 84 5.30 -3.56 23.11
N LEU A 85 5.90 -3.10 22.01
CA LEU A 85 5.34 -3.29 20.67
C LEU A 85 5.69 -4.69 20.17
N LEU A 86 4.69 -5.59 20.18
CA LEU A 86 4.88 -6.97 19.75
C LEU A 86 5.16 -7.09 18.24
N TRP A 87 4.57 -6.23 17.42
CA TRP A 87 4.70 -6.22 15.96
C TRP A 87 4.75 -4.79 15.40
N GLY A 88 5.38 -4.64 14.23
CA GLY A 88 5.48 -3.37 13.51
C GLY A 88 4.44 -3.23 12.39
N ALA A 89 3.77 -2.08 12.32
CA ALA A 89 2.73 -1.79 11.31
C ALA A 89 3.27 -1.60 9.87
N ARG A 90 4.59 -1.39 9.71
CA ARG A 90 5.21 -0.90 8.48
C ARG A 90 4.96 -1.79 7.26
N VAL A 91 5.10 -3.11 7.40
CA VAL A 91 4.90 -4.04 6.27
C VAL A 91 3.46 -3.96 5.76
N ILE A 92 2.49 -3.91 6.68
CA ILE A 92 1.06 -3.87 6.34
C ILE A 92 0.66 -2.53 5.75
N ALA A 93 1.21 -1.43 6.26
CA ALA A 93 1.04 -0.11 5.68
C ALA A 93 1.47 -0.10 4.21
N TRP A 94 2.63 -0.66 3.89
CA TRP A 94 3.13 -0.77 2.51
C TRP A 94 2.31 -1.74 1.66
N SER A 95 1.88 -2.88 2.21
CA SER A 95 0.97 -3.78 1.50
C SER A 95 -0.37 -3.12 1.18
N GLY A 96 -0.94 -2.37 2.12
CA GLY A 96 -2.15 -1.59 1.91
C GLY A 96 -1.95 -0.50 0.85
N ALA A 97 -0.85 0.24 0.92
CA ALA A 97 -0.51 1.25 -0.08
C ALA A 97 -0.35 0.63 -1.48
N LEU A 98 0.34 -0.51 -1.60
CA LEU A 98 0.47 -1.25 -2.87
C LEU A 98 -0.90 -1.66 -3.42
N LEU A 99 -1.77 -2.23 -2.59
CA LEU A 99 -3.13 -2.60 -3.01
C LEU A 99 -3.95 -1.39 -3.45
N GLY A 100 -3.87 -0.27 -2.73
CA GLY A 100 -4.54 0.98 -3.11
C GLY A 100 -4.00 1.57 -4.42
N VAL A 101 -2.68 1.48 -4.65
CA VAL A 101 -2.07 1.88 -5.93
C VAL A 101 -2.48 0.95 -7.07
N LEU A 102 -2.52 -0.36 -6.85
CA LEU A 102 -3.00 -1.32 -7.86
C LEU A 102 -4.47 -1.10 -8.20
N LEU A 103 -5.31 -0.88 -7.19
CA LEU A 103 -6.73 -0.54 -7.39
C LEU A 103 -6.87 0.78 -8.16
N GLY A 104 -6.11 1.80 -7.79
CA GLY A 104 -6.03 3.07 -8.50
C GLY A 104 -5.61 2.89 -9.96
N ALA A 105 -4.61 2.06 -10.23
CA ALA A 105 -4.13 1.76 -11.57
C ALA A 105 -5.14 0.94 -12.38
N TYR A 106 -5.89 0.04 -11.74
CA TYR A 106 -6.95 -0.72 -12.40
C TYR A 106 -8.09 0.20 -12.83
N LEU A 107 -8.55 1.09 -11.94
CA LEU A 107 -9.64 2.03 -12.17
C LEU A 107 -9.23 3.31 -12.92
N TRP A 108 -7.93 3.46 -13.25
CA TRP A 108 -7.39 4.62 -13.95
C TRP A 108 -8.09 4.79 -15.31
N THR A 109 -8.61 5.98 -15.59
CA THR A 109 -9.34 6.22 -16.84
C THR A 109 -8.49 5.89 -18.08
N PRO A 110 -9.03 5.17 -19.08
CA PRO A 110 -8.32 4.92 -20.33
C PRO A 110 -8.04 6.24 -21.03
N ALA A 111 -6.89 6.32 -21.69
CA ALA A 111 -6.52 7.51 -22.44
C ALA A 111 -7.06 7.41 -23.87
N LEU A 112 -7.74 8.44 -24.35
CA LEU A 112 -8.03 8.62 -25.77
C LEU A 112 -6.79 9.27 -26.40
N LEU A 113 -6.21 8.69 -27.45
CA LEU A 113 -4.95 9.10 -28.12
C LEU A 113 -4.91 10.58 -28.55
N VAL A 114 -6.01 11.30 -28.40
CA VAL A 114 -6.23 12.66 -28.82
C VAL A 114 -6.97 13.38 -27.70
N GLY A 115 -6.40 14.47 -27.17
CA GLY A 115 -7.08 15.30 -26.19
C GLY A 115 -8.02 16.28 -26.88
N ALA A 116 -9.30 16.30 -26.49
CA ALA A 116 -10.22 17.37 -26.89
C ALA A 116 -10.00 18.56 -25.96
N LYS A 117 -9.56 19.71 -26.47
CA LYS A 117 -9.42 20.93 -25.65
C LYS A 117 -10.79 21.54 -25.35
N VAL A 118 -10.95 22.17 -24.19
CA VAL A 118 -12.09 23.06 -23.89
C VAL A 118 -11.59 24.51 -23.94
N GLY A 119 -12.23 25.36 -24.76
CA GLY A 119 -11.83 26.75 -25.02
C GLY A 119 -12.13 27.21 -26.45
N PRO A 120 -11.56 28.34 -26.93
CA PRO A 120 -11.80 28.87 -28.29
C PRO A 120 -11.45 27.90 -29.43
N ALA A 121 -10.63 26.87 -29.14
CA ALA A 121 -10.24 25.80 -30.05
C ALA A 121 -10.93 24.46 -29.70
N ALA A 122 -12.10 24.50 -29.04
CA ALA A 122 -12.84 23.29 -28.70
C ALA A 122 -13.24 22.53 -29.98
N GLY A 123 -12.85 21.25 -30.05
CA GLY A 123 -13.00 20.41 -31.25
C GLY A 123 -11.70 20.16 -32.01
N GLU A 124 -10.62 20.92 -31.74
CA GLU A 124 -9.31 20.65 -32.32
C GLU A 124 -8.52 19.63 -31.50
N SER A 125 -8.13 18.56 -32.16
CA SER A 125 -7.31 17.48 -31.67
C SER A 125 -5.83 17.85 -31.67
N GLN A 126 -5.23 18.01 -30.49
CA GLN A 126 -3.81 18.36 -30.36
C GLN A 126 -3.01 17.20 -29.75
N PRO A 127 -1.77 16.96 -30.20
CA PRO A 127 -0.90 15.95 -29.62
C PRO A 127 -0.58 16.30 -28.16
N TRP A 128 -0.43 15.27 -27.33
CA TRP A 128 -0.07 15.46 -25.93
C TRP A 128 1.33 16.03 -25.76
N GLY A 129 1.47 16.98 -24.83
CA GLY A 129 2.78 17.44 -24.37
C GLY A 129 3.52 16.39 -23.51
N LEU A 130 4.80 16.63 -23.21
CA LEU A 130 5.65 15.74 -22.42
C LEU A 130 5.06 15.39 -21.04
N LEU A 131 4.43 16.34 -20.36
CA LEU A 131 3.79 16.12 -19.05
C LEU A 131 2.58 15.18 -19.12
N ALA A 132 1.79 15.28 -20.19
CA ALA A 132 0.66 14.40 -20.44
C ALA A 132 1.10 12.96 -20.72
N TRP A 133 2.20 12.79 -21.47
CA TRP A 133 2.87 11.49 -21.64
C TRP A 133 3.40 10.92 -20.34
N GLY A 134 4.08 11.73 -19.53
CA GLY A 134 4.57 11.30 -18.21
C GLY A 134 3.43 10.87 -17.28
N ALA A 135 2.34 11.64 -17.24
CA ALA A 135 1.16 11.33 -16.44
C ALA A 135 0.42 10.08 -16.93
N HIS A 136 0.46 9.77 -18.24
CA HIS A 136 -0.06 8.53 -18.78
C HIS A 136 0.74 7.31 -18.30
N HIS A 137 2.06 7.36 -18.34
CA HIS A 137 2.92 6.25 -17.90
C HIS A 137 3.03 6.10 -16.38
N ALA A 138 2.64 7.12 -15.60
CA ALA A 138 2.56 7.04 -14.15
C ALA A 138 1.67 5.88 -13.67
N ARG A 139 0.66 5.49 -14.46
CA ARG A 139 -0.20 4.31 -14.21
C ARG A 139 0.58 3.01 -14.04
N LEU A 140 1.71 2.86 -14.73
CA LEU A 140 2.55 1.67 -14.66
C LEU A 140 3.74 1.89 -13.71
N ALA A 141 4.33 3.08 -13.74
CA ALA A 141 5.48 3.40 -12.91
C ALA A 141 5.15 3.40 -11.42
N LEU A 142 3.99 3.93 -11.00
CA LEU A 142 3.61 4.01 -9.59
C LEU A 142 3.43 2.62 -8.95
N PRO A 143 2.64 1.69 -9.51
CA PRO A 143 2.60 0.32 -9.00
C PRO A 143 3.97 -0.36 -8.98
N ALA A 144 4.81 -0.14 -10.00
CA ALA A 144 6.14 -0.75 -10.07
C ALA A 144 7.07 -0.24 -8.95
N VAL A 145 7.14 1.08 -8.74
CA VAL A 145 7.96 1.68 -7.69
C VAL A 145 7.49 1.26 -6.30
N ILE A 146 6.18 1.34 -6.04
CA ILE A 146 5.61 0.94 -4.73
C ILE A 146 5.74 -0.57 -4.52
N GLY A 147 5.61 -1.36 -5.58
CA GLY A 147 5.86 -2.80 -5.59
C GLY A 147 7.30 -3.13 -5.23
N LEU A 148 8.27 -2.44 -5.83
CA LEU A 148 9.70 -2.59 -5.52
C LEU A 148 10.01 -2.22 -4.06
N VAL A 149 9.45 -1.12 -3.55
CA VAL A 149 9.63 -0.72 -2.14
C VAL A 149 9.02 -1.77 -1.21
N THR A 150 7.82 -2.25 -1.52
CA THR A 150 7.13 -3.28 -0.73
C THR A 150 7.89 -4.60 -0.75
N ALA A 151 8.38 -5.04 -1.92
CA ALA A 151 9.22 -6.22 -2.07
C ALA A 151 10.55 -6.07 -1.31
N GLY A 152 11.19 -4.90 -1.41
CA GLY A 152 12.39 -4.56 -0.65
C GLY A 152 12.15 -4.65 0.86
N MET A 153 11.01 -4.14 1.35
CA MET A 153 10.64 -4.28 2.76
C MET A 153 10.40 -5.74 3.16
N LEU A 154 9.78 -6.53 2.30
CA LEU A 154 9.55 -7.95 2.53
C LEU A 154 10.85 -8.78 2.53
N VAL A 155 11.86 -8.40 1.74
CA VAL A 155 13.11 -9.15 1.63
C VAL A 155 14.17 -8.66 2.61
N LEU A 156 14.26 -7.36 2.87
CA LEU A 156 15.37 -6.73 3.60
C LEU A 156 15.02 -6.35 5.03
N SER A 157 13.74 -6.22 5.39
CA SER A 157 13.38 -5.82 6.76
C SER A 157 13.66 -6.95 7.76
N LYS A 158 14.40 -6.63 8.83
CA LYS A 158 14.69 -7.56 9.94
C LYS A 158 13.42 -8.11 10.60
N HIS A 159 12.30 -7.38 10.49
CA HIS A 159 10.99 -7.75 11.02
C HIS A 159 10.01 -8.23 9.94
N SER A 160 10.48 -8.50 8.72
CA SER A 160 9.63 -9.09 7.68
C SER A 160 9.28 -10.54 8.03
N PRO A 161 8.01 -10.96 7.82
CA PRO A 161 7.60 -12.34 8.03
C PRO A 161 8.43 -13.33 7.22
N LEU A 162 8.83 -12.99 5.99
CA LEU A 162 9.69 -13.85 5.15
C LEU A 162 11.08 -14.05 5.76
N VAL A 163 11.74 -12.97 6.20
CA VAL A 163 13.07 -13.03 6.82
C VAL A 163 13.02 -13.83 8.12
N VAL A 164 11.94 -13.67 8.91
CA VAL A 164 11.72 -14.43 10.15
C VAL A 164 11.52 -15.92 9.86
N ILE A 165 10.71 -16.27 8.86
CA ILE A 165 10.47 -17.65 8.45
C ILE A 165 11.77 -18.29 7.93
N VAL A 166 12.51 -17.60 7.06
CA VAL A 166 13.78 -18.09 6.51
C VAL A 166 14.83 -18.30 7.61
N LYS A 167 14.99 -17.33 8.53
CA LYS A 167 15.91 -17.49 9.67
C LYS A 167 15.49 -18.64 10.59
N SER A 168 14.19 -18.81 10.84
CA SER A 168 13.66 -19.91 11.65
C SER A 168 13.93 -21.27 11.00
N LEU A 169 13.66 -21.40 9.70
CA LEU A 169 13.97 -22.59 8.91
C LEU A 169 15.47 -22.88 8.90
N TYR A 170 16.31 -21.87 8.64
CA TYR A 170 17.76 -22.00 8.62
C TYR A 170 18.31 -22.47 9.98
N ARG A 171 17.83 -21.88 11.08
CA ARG A 171 18.19 -22.34 12.44
C ARG A 171 17.76 -23.79 12.67
N ARG A 172 16.56 -24.17 12.22
CA ARG A 172 16.03 -25.54 12.36
C ARG A 172 16.91 -26.54 11.60
N VAL A 173 17.25 -26.26 10.34
CA VAL A 173 18.13 -27.10 9.52
C VAL A 173 19.54 -27.20 10.12
N ARG A 174 20.11 -26.09 10.61
CA ARG A 174 21.43 -26.08 11.25
C ARG A 174 21.44 -26.86 12.56
N SER A 175 20.40 -26.73 13.39
CA SER A 175 20.27 -27.50 14.63
C SER A 175 20.10 -29.01 14.38
N PHE A 176 19.42 -29.37 13.29
CA PHE A 176 19.26 -30.76 12.86
C PHE A 176 20.59 -31.36 12.36
N ARG A 177 21.37 -30.61 11.58
CA ARG A 177 22.72 -31.01 11.13
C ARG A 177 23.72 -31.09 12.28
N GLY A 178 23.62 -30.20 13.28
CA GLY A 178 24.43 -30.26 14.49
C GLY A 178 24.16 -31.51 15.34
N ARG A 179 22.88 -31.88 15.53
CA ARG A 179 22.50 -33.12 16.24
C ARG A 179 22.97 -34.39 15.53
N ARG A 180 22.91 -34.45 14.19
CA ARG A 180 23.43 -35.59 13.42
C ARG A 180 24.94 -35.77 13.54
N ARG A 181 25.74 -34.70 13.66
CA ARG A 181 27.19 -34.83 13.88
C ARG A 181 27.53 -35.37 15.27
N VAL A 182 26.75 -35.02 16.29
CA VAL A 182 26.96 -35.51 17.66
C VAL A 182 26.55 -36.98 17.80
N SER A 183 25.57 -37.47 17.03
CA SER A 183 25.17 -38.89 17.08
C SER A 183 26.01 -39.83 16.22
N VAL A 184 26.86 -39.31 15.32
CA VAL A 184 27.80 -40.11 14.51
C VAL A 184 29.20 -40.14 15.15
N ALA A 185 29.45 -39.27 16.13
CA ALA A 185 30.69 -39.22 16.91
C ALA A 185 30.58 -39.95 18.27
N ARG A 186 29.51 -40.71 18.50
CA ARG A 186 29.35 -41.69 19.60
C ARG A 186 29.25 -43.08 18.99
#